data_AF-A0AAD4WTC3-F1
#
_entry.id   AF-A0AAD4WTC3-F1
#
_cell.length_a   1.000
_cell.length_b   1.000
_cell.length_c   1.000
_cell.angle_alpha   90.00
_cell.angle_beta   90.00
_cell.angle_gamma   90.00
#
_symmetry.space_group_name_H-M   'P 1'
#
loop_
_entity.id
_entity.type
_entity.pdbx_description
1 polymer ?
#
loop_
_entity_poly.entity_id
_entity_poly.type
_entity_poly.pdbx_seq_one_letter_code
_entity_poly.pdbx_strand_id
1 'polypeptide(L)'
;MRNDSAEYVKKCDRCQRYKPIPNLPAEVYHPQNSPWPFMQWAIDLVGPLPPAPAKKEMMIVATDYFTKWIEAKALSSTKEADVERFIWRNIICRFGCPQSLVTGNGSQFNGKQITAFFAKYKIKQHLSTPRYPQGNGQAEASNKVILDCLKKRLEGAEGKWVDELPGVLWAYRTTKRRSTGETPFSLAFGTEAIIPPHITVPSISLEVGSVDQNSEQMRLNLDLLEGEREKTII
;
A
#
# COMPACT_ATOMS: atom_id res chain seq x y z
N MET A 1 49.69 15.07 -1.09
CA MET A 1 48.48 15.93 -0.97
C MET A 1 47.20 15.14 -0.77
N ARG A 2 46.65 14.41 -1.76
CA ARG A 2 45.40 13.62 -1.55
C ARG A 2 45.50 12.57 -0.43
N ASN A 3 46.64 11.88 -0.35
CA ASN A 3 46.86 10.85 0.67
C ASN A 3 46.99 11.44 2.08
N ASP A 4 47.72 12.55 2.22
CA ASP A 4 47.89 13.23 3.51
C ASP A 4 46.56 13.81 4.02
N SER A 5 45.75 14.39 3.12
CA SER A 5 44.40 14.84 3.46
C SER A 5 43.50 13.67 3.88
N ALA A 6 43.62 12.50 3.23
CA ALA A 6 42.86 11.31 3.60
C ALA A 6 43.28 10.73 4.96
N GLU A 7 44.57 10.69 5.26
CA GLU A 7 45.07 10.26 6.58
C GLU A 7 44.67 11.22 7.70
N TYR A 8 44.72 12.53 7.45
CA TYR A 8 44.30 13.53 8.41
C TYR A 8 42.80 13.40 8.74
N VAL A 9 41.95 13.23 7.72
CA VAL A 9 40.51 13.03 7.90
C VAL A 9 40.19 11.75 8.67
N LYS A 10 40.98 10.66 8.49
CA LYS A 10 40.83 9.41 9.27
C LYS A 10 41.09 9.59 10.77
N LYS A 11 42.01 10.48 11.15
CA LYS A 11 42.40 10.73 12.55
C LYS A 11 41.60 11.86 13.22
N CYS A 12 40.87 12.66 12.45
CA CYS A 12 40.09 13.79 12.97
C CYS A 12 38.76 13.34 13.59
N ASP A 13 38.64 13.46 14.91
CA ASP A 13 37.43 13.09 15.67
C ASP A 13 36.15 13.79 15.18
N ARG A 14 36.21 15.10 14.91
CA ARG A 14 35.06 15.85 14.37
C ARG A 14 34.63 15.31 13.00
N CYS A 15 35.59 15.01 12.12
CA CYS A 15 35.29 14.42 10.82
C CYS A 15 34.71 13.02 10.96
N GLN A 16 35.23 12.17 11.86
CA GLN A 16 34.70 10.82 12.05
C GLN A 16 33.30 10.82 12.68
N ARG A 17 33.01 11.73 13.62
CA ARG A 17 31.69 11.84 14.29
C ARG A 17 30.57 12.38 13.40
N TYR A 18 30.89 13.35 12.54
CA TYR A 18 29.89 14.04 11.72
C TYR A 18 29.93 13.65 10.24
N LYS A 19 30.84 12.75 9.84
CA LYS A 19 30.82 12.18 8.50
C LYS A 19 29.52 11.40 8.32
N PRO A 20 28.68 11.72 7.32
CA PRO A 20 27.57 10.86 6.96
C PRO A 20 28.17 9.51 6.55
N ILE A 21 27.85 8.44 7.28
CA ILE A 21 28.33 7.09 6.98
C ILE A 21 27.60 6.66 5.70
N PRO A 22 28.25 6.64 4.52
CA PRO A 22 27.70 5.88 3.42
C PRO A 22 27.99 4.42 3.78
N ASN A 23 27.03 3.53 3.59
CA ASN A 23 27.19 2.10 3.83
C ASN A 23 26.93 1.69 5.29
N LEU A 24 25.66 1.71 5.71
CA LEU A 24 25.15 0.46 6.26
C LEU A 24 25.36 -0.60 5.16
N PRO A 25 25.91 -1.78 5.44
CA PRO A 25 25.90 -2.85 4.44
C PRO A 25 24.46 -2.97 3.92
N ALA A 26 24.31 -3.20 2.62
CA ALA A 26 23.02 -3.65 2.10
C ALA A 26 22.72 -4.97 2.80
N GLU A 27 22.00 -4.90 3.92
CA GLU A 27 21.45 -6.09 4.55
C GLU A 27 20.57 -6.76 3.50
N VAL A 28 20.61 -8.09 3.47
CA VAL A 28 19.79 -8.88 2.56
C VAL A 28 18.34 -8.48 2.79
N TYR A 29 17.79 -7.68 1.89
CA TYR A 29 16.36 -7.43 1.84
C TYR A 29 15.76 -8.80 1.59
N HIS A 30 15.09 -9.35 2.59
CA HIS A 30 14.25 -10.53 2.39
C HIS A 30 13.01 -10.02 1.68
N PRO A 31 12.87 -10.24 0.35
CA PRO A 31 11.66 -9.81 -0.31
C PRO A 31 10.49 -10.53 0.35
N GLN A 32 9.58 -9.76 0.94
CA GLN A 32 8.32 -10.28 1.42
C GLN A 32 7.48 -10.62 0.19
N ASN A 33 7.70 -11.83 -0.32
CA ASN A 33 6.91 -12.38 -1.40
C ASN A 33 5.57 -12.82 -0.79
N SER A 34 4.51 -12.09 -1.14
CA SER A 34 3.14 -12.56 -0.95
C SER A 34 2.80 -13.40 -2.18
N PRO A 35 2.79 -14.74 -2.13
CA PRO A 35 2.55 -15.57 -3.31
C PRO A 35 1.14 -15.43 -3.89
N TRP A 36 0.19 -14.86 -3.14
CA TRP A 36 -1.20 -14.73 -3.56
C TRP A 36 -1.74 -13.32 -3.25
N PRO A 37 -2.72 -12.82 -4.04
CA PRO A 37 -3.49 -11.63 -3.72
C PRO A 37 -4.04 -11.66 -2.29
N PHE A 38 -3.93 -10.53 -1.58
CA PHE A 38 -4.57 -10.29 -0.28
C PHE A 38 -4.11 -11.17 0.88
N MET A 39 -3.11 -12.02 0.67
CA MET A 39 -2.53 -12.86 1.71
C MET A 39 -1.76 -12.04 2.75
N GLN A 40 -1.11 -10.95 2.32
CA GLN A 40 -0.31 -10.10 3.18
C GLN A 40 -0.54 -8.63 2.90
N TRP A 41 -0.77 -7.84 3.95
CA TRP A 41 -0.97 -6.40 3.84
C TRP A 41 0.02 -5.61 4.68
N ALA A 42 0.46 -4.48 4.16
CA ALA A 42 1.18 -3.44 4.88
C ALA A 42 0.18 -2.40 5.39
N ILE A 43 0.12 -2.13 6.69
CA ILE A 43 -0.78 -1.14 7.29
C ILE A 43 0.04 -0.03 7.95
N ASP A 44 -0.36 1.21 7.71
CA ASP A 44 0.26 2.38 8.32
C ASP A 44 -0.75 3.49 8.62
N LEU A 45 -0.38 4.37 9.56
CA LEU A 45 -1.13 5.58 9.88
C LEU A 45 -0.39 6.81 9.35
N VAL A 46 -1.11 7.64 8.61
CA VAL A 46 -0.61 8.85 7.98
C VAL A 46 -1.26 10.06 8.64
N GLY A 47 -0.43 10.99 9.12
CA GLY A 47 -0.88 12.28 9.63
C GLY A 47 0.14 12.96 10.54
N PRO A 48 -0.19 14.13 11.10
CA PRO A 48 -1.46 14.84 10.90
C PRO A 48 -1.59 15.44 9.48
N LEU A 49 -2.77 15.34 8.89
CA LEU A 49 -3.20 15.96 7.63
C LEU A 49 -3.99 17.25 7.92
N PRO A 50 -4.15 18.15 6.92
CA PRO A 50 -4.98 19.34 7.08
C PRO A 50 -6.37 18.99 7.64
N PRO A 51 -6.90 19.76 8.61
CA PRO A 51 -8.16 19.44 9.26
C PRO A 51 -9.30 19.30 8.24
N ALA A 52 -9.99 18.17 8.27
CA ALA A 52 -11.20 17.93 7.49
C ALA A 52 -12.45 17.88 8.38
N PRO A 53 -13.66 17.96 7.80
CA PRO A 53 -14.91 17.84 8.55
C PRO A 53 -14.91 16.63 9.51
N ALA A 54 -15.52 16.84 10.68
CA ALA A 54 -15.51 15.89 11.81
C ALA A 54 -14.12 15.62 12.45
N LYS A 55 -13.20 16.59 12.38
CA LYS A 55 -11.85 16.51 12.97
C LYS A 55 -11.06 15.30 12.48
N LYS A 56 -11.21 14.97 11.20
CA LYS A 56 -10.43 13.92 10.55
C LYS A 56 -9.08 14.49 10.18
N GLU A 57 -8.06 14.12 10.94
CA GLU A 57 -6.67 14.60 10.77
C GLU A 57 -5.71 13.44 10.50
N MET A 58 -6.18 12.21 10.64
CA MET A 58 -5.39 11.00 10.42
C MET A 58 -6.00 10.20 9.28
N MET A 59 -5.19 9.39 8.63
CA MET A 59 -5.62 8.42 7.63
C MET A 59 -4.98 7.08 7.94
N ILE A 60 -5.75 6.01 7.93
CA ILE A 60 -5.21 4.64 7.90
C ILE A 60 -5.13 4.19 6.45
N VAL A 61 -4.01 3.58 6.08
CA VAL A 61 -3.75 3.05 4.75
C VAL A 61 -3.31 1.60 4.91
N ALA A 62 -3.88 0.71 4.10
CA ALA A 62 -3.49 -0.66 3.96
C ALA A 62 -3.20 -0.99 2.50
N THR A 63 -2.03 -1.53 2.22
CA THR A 63 -1.61 -1.92 0.87
C THR A 63 -1.37 -3.42 0.83
N ASP A 64 -2.02 -4.12 -0.09
CA ASP A 64 -1.73 -5.52 -0.40
C ASP A 64 -0.35 -5.67 -1.05
N TYR A 65 0.45 -6.61 -0.57
CA TYR A 65 1.81 -6.80 -1.08
C TYR A 65 1.84 -7.31 -2.52
N PHE A 66 0.85 -8.11 -2.92
CA PHE A 66 0.84 -8.75 -4.22
C PHE A 66 0.26 -7.83 -5.31
N THR A 67 -1.03 -7.50 -5.21
CA THR A 67 -1.76 -6.69 -6.20
C THR A 67 -1.39 -5.21 -6.16
N LYS A 68 -0.71 -4.76 -5.09
CA LYS A 68 -0.53 -3.35 -4.74
C LYS A 68 -1.86 -2.62 -4.53
N TRP A 69 -2.95 -3.34 -4.28
CA TRP A 69 -4.25 -2.75 -3.96
C TRP A 69 -4.18 -1.95 -2.67
N ILE A 70 -4.75 -0.74 -2.67
CA ILE A 70 -4.76 0.13 -1.51
C ILE A 70 -6.18 0.30 -1.00
N GLU A 71 -6.39 0.06 0.29
CA GLU A 71 -7.53 0.56 1.07
C GLU A 71 -7.06 1.73 1.95
N ALA A 72 -7.80 2.83 1.95
CA ALA A 72 -7.49 3.94 2.84
C ALA A 72 -8.76 4.55 3.42
N LYS A 73 -8.67 5.09 4.65
CA LYS A 73 -9.79 5.70 5.34
C LYS A 73 -9.32 6.85 6.24
N ALA A 74 -10.04 7.96 6.17
CA ALA A 74 -9.86 9.07 7.09
C ALA A 74 -10.41 8.73 8.49
N LEU A 75 -9.62 9.06 9.52
CA LEU A 75 -9.85 8.77 10.92
C LEU A 75 -9.86 10.06 11.75
N SER A 76 -10.80 10.14 12.70
CA SER A 76 -10.84 11.17 13.75
C SER A 76 -10.15 10.71 15.04
N SER A 77 -9.84 9.41 15.16
CA SER A 77 -9.10 8.83 16.27
C SER A 77 -8.31 7.61 15.80
N THR A 78 -7.17 7.36 16.44
CA THR A 78 -6.22 6.30 16.10
C THR A 78 -6.19 5.20 17.15
N LYS A 79 -7.31 4.99 17.86
CA LYS A 79 -7.44 3.95 18.90
C LYS A 79 -7.45 2.56 18.27
N GLU A 80 -7.10 1.55 19.05
CA GLU A 80 -7.12 0.13 18.65
C GLU A 80 -8.47 -0.27 18.02
N ALA A 81 -9.59 0.15 18.62
CA ALA A 81 -10.93 -0.13 18.12
C ALA A 81 -11.22 0.45 16.72
N ASP A 82 -10.58 1.57 16.35
CA ASP A 82 -10.73 2.17 15.02
C ASP A 82 -9.91 1.40 13.97
N VAL A 83 -8.71 0.96 14.36
CA VAL A 83 -7.86 0.07 13.54
C VAL A 83 -8.53 -1.27 13.30
N GLU A 84 -9.05 -1.93 14.35
CA GLU A 84 -9.80 -3.19 14.23
C GLU A 84 -11.00 -3.05 13.30
N ARG A 85 -11.78 -1.98 13.48
CA ARG A 85 -12.97 -1.71 12.66
C ARG A 85 -12.59 -1.52 11.20
N PHE A 86 -11.47 -0.85 10.93
CA PHE A 86 -10.95 -0.72 9.58
C PHE A 86 -10.53 -2.07 9.00
N ILE A 87 -9.70 -2.84 9.70
CA ILE A 87 -9.24 -4.16 9.22
C ILE A 87 -10.43 -5.09 8.96
N TRP A 88 -11.39 -5.16 9.88
CA TRP A 88 -12.59 -5.98 9.72
C TRP A 88 -13.40 -5.57 8.48
N ARG A 89 -13.77 -4.30 8.37
CA ARG A 89 -14.70 -3.84 7.32
C ARG A 89 -14.03 -3.73 5.95
N ASN A 90 -12.81 -3.22 5.89
CA ASN A 90 -12.15 -2.84 4.64
C ASN A 90 -11.25 -3.96 4.09
N ILE A 91 -10.75 -4.85 4.95
CA ILE A 91 -9.90 -5.97 4.53
C ILE A 91 -10.68 -7.27 4.60
N ILE A 92 -11.06 -7.71 5.81
CA ILE A 92 -11.61 -9.06 6.02
C ILE A 92 -12.94 -9.26 5.30
N CYS A 93 -13.90 -8.34 5.46
CA CYS A 93 -15.21 -8.45 4.81
C CYS A 93 -15.18 -8.29 3.28
N ARG A 94 -14.07 -7.80 2.69
CA ARG A 94 -13.99 -7.51 1.25
C ARG A 94 -13.10 -8.48 0.49
N PHE A 95 -11.97 -8.85 1.08
CA PHE A 95 -10.92 -9.63 0.43
C PHE A 95 -10.62 -10.95 1.16
N GLY A 96 -11.27 -11.19 2.30
CA GLY A 96 -11.02 -12.35 3.14
C GLY A 96 -9.97 -12.10 4.22
N CYS A 97 -9.75 -13.12 5.06
CA CYS A 97 -8.82 -13.01 6.18
C CYS A 97 -7.37 -13.11 5.67
N PRO A 98 -6.53 -12.07 5.90
CA PRO A 98 -5.13 -12.13 5.51
C PRO A 98 -4.37 -13.12 6.39
N GLN A 99 -3.33 -13.74 5.82
CA GLN A 99 -2.43 -14.58 6.60
C GLN A 99 -1.54 -13.75 7.52
N SER A 100 -1.08 -12.59 7.03
CA SER A 100 -0.21 -11.71 7.81
C SER A 100 -0.45 -10.23 7.56
N LEU A 101 -0.15 -9.43 8.58
CA LEU A 101 -0.18 -7.97 8.52
C LEU A 101 1.17 -7.43 8.96
N VAL A 102 1.73 -6.53 8.16
CA VAL A 102 2.92 -5.75 8.50
C VAL A 102 2.47 -4.41 9.02
N THR A 103 2.80 -4.08 10.26
CA THR A 103 2.39 -2.82 10.90
C THR A 103 3.59 -2.07 11.45
N GLY A 104 3.48 -0.74 11.56
CA GLY A 104 4.41 0.06 12.36
C GLY A 104 4.40 -0.34 13.83
N ASN A 105 5.41 0.11 14.58
CA ASN A 105 5.54 -0.17 16.02
C ASN A 105 4.71 0.76 16.92
N GLY A 106 3.61 1.32 16.40
CA GLY A 106 2.72 2.23 17.14
C GLY A 106 1.93 1.49 18.22
N SER A 107 1.61 2.16 19.33
CA SER A 107 0.86 1.56 20.44
C SER A 107 -0.52 1.04 20.03
N GLN A 108 -1.15 1.69 19.04
CA GLN A 108 -2.42 1.27 18.44
C GLN A 108 -2.38 -0.09 17.71
N PHE A 109 -1.18 -0.61 17.40
CA PHE A 109 -0.99 -1.92 16.78
C PHE A 109 -0.49 -2.98 17.77
N ASN A 110 -0.13 -2.60 19.00
CA ASN A 110 0.51 -3.47 20.00
C ASN A 110 -0.32 -3.63 21.29
N GLY A 111 -1.54 -3.09 21.34
CA GLY A 111 -2.37 -3.18 22.52
C GLY A 111 -3.13 -4.49 22.65
N LYS A 112 -3.70 -4.71 23.85
CA LYS A 112 -4.34 -5.99 24.20
C LYS A 112 -5.54 -6.32 23.32
N GLN A 113 -6.28 -5.30 22.88
CA GLN A 113 -7.48 -5.48 22.07
C GLN A 113 -7.09 -5.99 20.68
N ILE A 114 -6.19 -5.25 20.01
CA ILE A 114 -5.75 -5.56 18.65
C ILE A 114 -4.98 -6.90 18.59
N THR A 115 -4.19 -7.22 19.62
CA THR A 115 -3.53 -8.53 19.72
C THR A 115 -4.54 -9.67 19.87
N ALA A 116 -5.59 -9.50 20.69
CA ALA A 116 -6.66 -10.50 20.81
C ALA A 116 -7.44 -10.66 19.50
N PHE A 117 -7.66 -9.57 18.77
CA PHE A 117 -8.27 -9.59 17.44
C PHE A 117 -7.42 -10.40 16.44
N PHE A 118 -6.10 -10.16 16.37
CA PHE A 118 -5.21 -10.94 15.51
C PHE A 118 -5.18 -12.42 15.90
N ALA A 119 -5.15 -12.74 17.19
CA ALA A 119 -5.22 -14.12 17.66
C ALA A 119 -6.54 -14.80 17.27
N LYS A 120 -7.68 -14.11 17.41
CA LYS A 120 -9.01 -14.62 17.05
C LYS A 120 -9.09 -15.05 15.59
N TYR A 121 -8.52 -14.23 14.68
CA TYR A 121 -8.52 -14.50 13.25
C TYR A 121 -7.27 -15.25 12.76
N LYS A 122 -6.38 -15.67 13.67
CA LYS A 122 -5.10 -16.33 13.38
C LYS A 122 -4.21 -15.54 12.41
N ILE A 123 -4.28 -14.22 12.46
CA ILE A 123 -3.48 -13.30 11.64
C ILE A 123 -2.10 -13.16 12.27
N LYS A 124 -1.05 -13.39 11.49
CA LYS A 124 0.34 -13.18 11.93
C LYS A 124 0.71 -11.71 11.81
N GLN A 125 1.04 -11.08 12.93
CA GLN A 125 1.54 -9.71 12.92
C GLN A 125 3.06 -9.69 12.75
N HIS A 126 3.53 -8.89 11.80
CA HIS A 126 4.94 -8.54 11.64
C HIS A 126 5.12 -7.06 11.97
N LEU A 127 5.95 -6.75 12.97
CA LEU A 127 6.25 -5.38 13.34
C LEU A 127 7.45 -4.88 12.55
N SER A 128 7.31 -3.71 11.92
CA SER A 128 8.49 -2.99 11.45
C SER A 128 9.27 -2.49 12.66
N THR A 129 10.57 -2.78 12.69
CA THR A 129 11.40 -2.37 13.83
C THR A 129 11.70 -0.88 13.74
N PRO A 130 11.79 -0.14 14.87
CA PRO A 130 12.14 1.29 14.85
C PRO A 130 13.50 1.59 14.19
N ARG A 131 14.41 0.61 14.19
CA ARG A 131 15.74 0.72 13.58
C ARG A 131 15.71 0.56 12.05
N TYR A 132 14.67 -0.10 11.51
CA TYR A 132 14.49 -0.36 10.08
C TYR A 132 13.05 -0.01 9.65
N PRO A 133 12.72 1.29 9.52
CA PRO A 133 11.41 1.72 9.00
C PRO A 133 11.11 1.12 7.61
N GLN A 134 12.16 0.79 6.85
CA GLN A 134 12.11 0.05 5.58
C GLN A 134 11.32 -1.28 5.65
N GLY A 135 11.16 -1.88 6.84
CA GLY A 135 10.34 -3.07 7.03
C GLY A 135 8.86 -2.88 6.68
N ASN A 136 8.36 -1.63 6.67
CA ASN A 136 7.04 -1.26 6.16
C ASN A 136 7.12 -0.40 4.87
N GLY A 137 8.21 -0.55 4.10
CA GLY A 137 8.48 0.28 2.92
C GLY A 137 7.36 0.23 1.86
N GLN A 138 6.58 -0.86 1.82
CA GLN A 138 5.40 -0.97 0.95
C GLN A 138 4.30 0.03 1.32
N ALA A 139 3.99 0.19 2.62
CA ALA A 139 3.05 1.21 3.08
C ALA A 139 3.62 2.61 2.85
N GLU A 140 4.90 2.85 3.17
CA GLU A 140 5.52 4.17 2.98
C GLU A 140 5.50 4.63 1.51
N ALA A 141 5.83 3.73 0.58
CA ALA A 141 5.76 4.02 -0.85
C ALA A 141 4.33 4.33 -1.31
N SER A 142 3.35 3.58 -0.79
CA SER A 142 1.94 3.78 -1.09
C SER A 142 1.44 5.12 -0.55
N ASN A 143 1.77 5.44 0.70
CA ASN A 143 1.43 6.68 1.37
C ASN A 143 1.97 7.88 0.59
N LYS A 144 3.22 7.82 0.14
CA LYS A 144 3.82 8.88 -0.69
C LYS A 144 3.00 9.13 -1.96
N VAL A 145 2.63 8.08 -2.68
CA VAL A 145 1.82 8.21 -3.92
C VAL A 145 0.45 8.79 -3.64
N ILE A 146 -0.26 8.31 -2.60
CA ILE A 146 -1.60 8.82 -2.25
C ILE A 146 -1.52 10.30 -1.87
N LEU A 147 -0.55 10.67 -1.04
CA LEU A 147 -0.36 12.06 -0.59
C LEU A 147 -0.03 12.98 -1.75
N ASP A 148 0.83 12.56 -2.68
CA ASP A 148 1.16 13.36 -3.86
C ASP A 148 -0.05 13.52 -4.80
N CYS A 149 -0.87 12.47 -4.97
CA CYS A 149 -2.12 12.56 -5.72
C CYS A 149 -3.15 13.48 -5.05
N LEU A 150 -3.30 13.40 -3.72
CA LEU A 150 -4.17 14.30 -2.95
C LEU A 150 -3.72 15.75 -3.09
N LYS A 151 -2.42 16.04 -2.92
CA LYS A 151 -1.88 17.40 -3.10
C LYS A 151 -2.21 17.99 -4.47
N LYS A 152 -2.07 17.18 -5.53
CA LYS A 152 -2.38 17.60 -6.91
C LYS A 152 -3.86 17.86 -7.14
N ARG A 153 -4.76 17.12 -6.47
CA ARG A 153 -6.22 17.36 -6.59
C ARG A 153 -6.71 18.53 -5.76
N LEU A 154 -6.00 18.87 -4.70
CA LEU A 154 -6.51 19.82 -3.71
C LEU A 154 -6.20 21.27 -4.04
N GLU A 155 -5.25 21.64 -4.92
CA GLU A 155 -4.96 23.01 -5.43
C GLU A 155 -5.51 24.22 -4.62
N GLY A 156 -5.36 24.24 -3.28
CA GLY A 156 -5.84 25.32 -2.38
C GLY A 156 -7.20 25.11 -1.67
N ALA A 157 -7.94 24.03 -1.94
CA ALA A 157 -9.15 23.63 -1.22
C ALA A 157 -8.83 22.82 0.04
N GLU A 158 -8.42 23.52 1.11
CA GLU A 158 -8.11 22.91 2.41
C GLU A 158 -9.33 22.14 2.98
N GLY A 159 -9.07 20.95 3.53
CA GLY A 159 -10.08 20.15 4.26
C GLY A 159 -11.01 19.25 3.42
N LYS A 160 -11.02 19.36 2.07
CA LYS A 160 -11.82 18.48 1.19
C LYS A 160 -11.16 17.14 0.84
N TRP A 161 -9.97 16.88 1.38
CA TRP A 161 -9.18 15.69 1.06
C TRP A 161 -9.92 14.37 1.36
N VAL A 162 -10.83 14.36 2.33
CA VAL A 162 -11.66 13.19 2.67
C VAL A 162 -12.62 12.85 1.55
N ASP A 163 -13.19 13.85 0.88
CA ASP A 163 -14.14 13.68 -0.22
C ASP A 163 -13.42 13.31 -1.53
N GLU A 164 -12.18 13.76 -1.70
CA GLU A 164 -11.31 13.43 -2.84
C GLU A 164 -10.63 12.06 -2.73
N LEU A 165 -10.51 11.52 -1.51
CA LEU A 165 -9.81 10.27 -1.25
C LEU A 165 -10.32 9.09 -2.10
N PRO A 166 -11.65 8.85 -2.25
CA PRO A 166 -12.16 7.81 -3.14
C PRO A 166 -11.70 7.98 -4.60
N GLY A 167 -11.67 9.22 -5.11
CA GLY A 167 -11.22 9.51 -6.48
C GLY A 167 -9.73 9.26 -6.67
N VAL A 168 -8.91 9.58 -5.66
CA VAL A 168 -7.48 9.24 -5.65
C VAL A 168 -7.26 7.73 -5.62
N LEU A 169 -7.97 7.01 -4.76
CA LEU A 169 -7.88 5.55 -4.68
C LEU A 169 -8.34 4.88 -5.98
N TRP A 170 -9.42 5.36 -6.58
CA TRP A 170 -9.89 4.88 -7.89
C TRP A 170 -8.81 5.03 -8.96
N ALA A 171 -8.29 6.25 -9.14
CA ALA A 171 -7.22 6.52 -10.10
C ALA A 171 -5.99 5.66 -9.82
N TYR A 172 -5.65 5.42 -8.54
CA TYR A 172 -4.56 4.54 -8.17
C TYR A 172 -4.82 3.09 -8.64
N ARG A 173 -6.01 2.56 -8.39
CA ARG A 173 -6.36 1.16 -8.66
C ARG A 173 -6.47 0.85 -10.15
N THR A 174 -6.81 1.85 -10.97
CA THR A 174 -6.99 1.69 -12.43
C THR A 174 -5.80 2.18 -13.27
N THR A 175 -4.67 2.49 -12.64
CA THR A 175 -3.45 2.91 -13.36
C THR A 175 -2.37 1.84 -13.24
N LYS A 176 -1.76 1.46 -14.37
CA LYS A 176 -0.70 0.44 -14.42
C LYS A 176 0.48 0.84 -13.54
N ARG A 177 0.98 -0.11 -12.75
CA ARG A 177 2.11 0.11 -11.85
C ARG A 177 3.40 -0.31 -12.53
N ARG A 178 4.43 0.53 -12.45
CA ARG A 178 5.75 0.22 -13.01
C ARG A 178 6.34 -1.07 -12.42
N SER A 179 6.05 -1.37 -11.15
CA SER A 179 6.56 -2.55 -10.46
C SER A 179 5.95 -3.87 -10.95
N THR A 180 4.70 -3.86 -11.42
CA THR A 180 3.97 -5.08 -11.79
C THR A 180 3.60 -5.13 -13.28
N GLY A 181 3.73 -4.02 -14.02
CA GLY A 181 3.25 -3.90 -15.40
C GLY A 181 1.72 -3.76 -15.52
N GLU A 182 0.97 -4.27 -14.53
CA GLU A 182 -0.48 -4.30 -14.52
C GLU A 182 -1.14 -3.29 -13.56
N THR A 183 -2.46 -3.11 -13.71
CA THR A 183 -3.25 -2.33 -12.75
C THR A 183 -3.52 -3.14 -11.48
N PRO A 184 -3.57 -2.51 -10.29
CA PRO A 184 -3.98 -3.20 -9.08
C PRO A 184 -5.37 -3.82 -9.19
N PHE A 185 -6.27 -3.22 -9.98
CA PHE A 185 -7.61 -3.74 -10.21
C PHE A 185 -7.61 -5.04 -11.01
N SER A 186 -6.83 -5.12 -12.09
CA SER A 186 -6.69 -6.35 -12.87
C SER A 186 -6.11 -7.49 -12.02
N LEU A 187 -5.03 -7.23 -11.28
CA LEU A 187 -4.42 -8.25 -10.41
C LEU A 187 -5.36 -8.75 -9.31
N ALA A 188 -6.21 -7.85 -8.79
CA ALA A 188 -7.21 -8.14 -7.77
C ALA A 188 -8.36 -9.00 -8.29
N PHE A 189 -8.95 -8.63 -9.43
CA PHE A 189 -10.24 -9.16 -9.89
C PHE A 189 -10.16 -9.99 -11.18
N GLY A 190 -8.99 -10.06 -11.82
CA GLY A 190 -8.80 -10.80 -13.07
C GLY A 190 -9.29 -10.09 -14.32
N THR A 191 -9.70 -8.83 -14.22
CA THR A 191 -10.15 -8.03 -15.35
C THR A 191 -9.88 -6.57 -15.08
N GLU A 192 -9.67 -5.79 -16.15
CA GLU A 192 -9.55 -4.35 -16.03
C GLU A 192 -10.88 -3.70 -15.64
N ALA A 193 -10.77 -2.56 -14.93
CA ALA A 193 -11.92 -1.75 -14.58
C ALA A 193 -12.41 -0.96 -15.81
N ILE A 194 -13.73 -0.85 -15.97
CA ILE A 194 -14.31 0.10 -16.93
C ILE A 194 -14.15 1.52 -16.37
N ILE A 195 -13.14 2.24 -16.87
CA ILE A 195 -12.92 3.67 -16.62
C ILE A 195 -13.74 4.56 -17.57
N PRO A 196 -14.06 5.81 -17.19
CA PRO A 196 -14.90 6.71 -18.00
C PRO A 196 -14.50 6.87 -19.48
N PRO A 197 -13.20 6.90 -19.87
CA PRO A 197 -12.82 6.93 -21.27
C PRO A 197 -13.33 5.75 -22.11
N HIS A 198 -13.50 4.56 -21.52
CA HIS A 198 -14.08 3.41 -22.21
C HIS A 198 -15.57 3.60 -22.51
N ILE A 199 -16.27 4.43 -21.74
CA ILE A 199 -17.69 4.71 -21.98
C ILE A 199 -17.84 5.63 -23.21
N THR A 200 -16.91 6.57 -23.37
CA THR A 200 -16.92 7.54 -24.49
C THR A 200 -16.42 6.94 -25.80
N VAL A 201 -15.51 5.97 -25.73
CA VAL A 201 -14.99 5.24 -26.89
C VAL A 201 -15.31 3.76 -26.69
N PRO A 202 -16.21 3.16 -27.51
CA PRO A 202 -16.58 1.76 -27.38
C PRO A 202 -15.32 0.89 -27.30
N SER A 203 -15.13 0.24 -26.17
CA SER A 203 -14.07 -0.74 -25.99
C SER A 203 -14.68 -2.14 -26.11
N ILE A 204 -13.87 -3.14 -26.46
CA ILE A 204 -14.30 -4.54 -26.58
C ILE A 204 -15.07 -5.02 -25.33
N SER A 205 -14.77 -4.50 -24.14
CA SER A 205 -15.48 -4.79 -22.89
C SER A 205 -16.93 -4.27 -22.82
N LEU A 206 -17.31 -3.36 -23.71
CA LEU A 206 -18.65 -2.76 -23.82
C LEU A 206 -19.39 -3.16 -25.10
N GLU A 207 -18.69 -3.79 -26.05
CA GLU A 207 -19.34 -4.49 -27.14
C GLU A 207 -19.99 -5.74 -26.56
N VAL A 208 -21.33 -5.77 -26.55
CA VAL A 208 -22.11 -6.90 -26.02
C VAL A 208 -21.88 -8.10 -26.91
N GLY A 209 -20.86 -8.91 -26.60
CA GLY A 209 -20.79 -10.30 -27.05
C GLY A 209 -21.94 -11.11 -26.45
N SER A 210 -22.25 -12.26 -27.04
CA SER A 210 -23.22 -13.18 -26.44
C SER A 210 -22.77 -13.59 -25.03
N VAL A 211 -23.72 -14.07 -24.20
CA VAL A 211 -23.41 -14.56 -22.85
C VAL A 211 -22.31 -15.63 -22.89
N ASP A 212 -22.30 -16.46 -23.93
CA ASP A 212 -21.29 -17.50 -24.14
C ASP A 212 -19.91 -16.90 -24.44
N GLN A 213 -19.83 -15.88 -25.32
CA GLN A 213 -18.58 -15.18 -25.62
C GLN A 213 -17.99 -14.48 -24.40
N ASN A 214 -18.84 -13.83 -23.59
CA ASN A 214 -18.38 -13.20 -22.35
C ASN A 214 -17.90 -14.24 -21.32
N SER A 215 -18.56 -15.40 -21.27
CA SER A 215 -18.16 -16.51 -20.40
C SER A 215 -16.82 -17.12 -20.83
N GLU A 216 -16.60 -17.31 -22.13
CA GLU A 216 -15.31 -17.76 -22.66
C GLU A 216 -14.21 -16.73 -22.41
N GLN A 217 -14.49 -15.44 -22.63
CA GLN A 217 -13.52 -14.38 -22.36
C GLN A 217 -13.15 -14.31 -20.87
N MET A 218 -14.11 -14.48 -19.97
CA MET A 218 -13.83 -14.54 -18.52
C MET A 218 -12.95 -15.74 -18.16
N ARG A 219 -13.16 -16.91 -18.77
CA ARG A 219 -12.30 -18.08 -18.56
C ARG A 219 -10.88 -17.84 -19.07
N LEU A 220 -10.75 -17.30 -20.28
CA LEU A 220 -9.45 -16.92 -20.84
C LEU A 220 -8.73 -15.91 -19.96
N ASN A 221 -9.44 -14.90 -19.45
CA ASN A 221 -8.86 -13.92 -18.53
C ASN A 221 -8.38 -14.59 -17.24
N LEU A 222 -9.11 -15.57 -16.70
CA LEU A 222 -8.67 -16.33 -15.51
C LEU A 222 -7.40 -17.14 -15.79
N ASP A 223 -7.32 -17.83 -16.93
CA ASP A 223 -6.14 -18.60 -17.33
C ASP A 223 -4.91 -17.68 -17.53
N LEU A 224 -5.10 -16.53 -18.17
CA LEU A 224 -4.05 -15.54 -18.39
C LEU A 224 -3.63 -14.86 -17.08
N LEU A 225 -4.56 -14.62 -16.18
CA LEU A 225 -4.31 -13.99 -14.88
C LEU A 225 -3.33 -14.81 -14.06
N GLU A 226 -3.41 -16.14 -14.06
CA GLU A 226 -2.42 -16.97 -13.37
C GLU A 226 -1.00 -16.69 -13.90
N GLY A 227 -0.83 -16.62 -15.22
CA GLY A 227 0.45 -16.27 -15.84
C GLY A 227 0.92 -14.84 -15.55
N GLU A 228 0.02 -13.86 -15.48
CA GLU A 228 0.35 -12.48 -15.06
C GLU A 228 0.75 -12.41 -13.58
N ARG A 229 0.07 -13.20 -12.76
CA ARG A 229 0.35 -13.31 -11.33
C ARG A 229 1.73 -13.91 -11.08
N GLU A 230 2.08 -14.96 -11.80
CA GLU A 230 3.41 -15.57 -11.73
C GLU A 230 4.53 -14.59 -12.10
N LYS A 231 4.34 -13.78 -13.15
CA LYS A 231 5.31 -12.73 -13.53
C LYS A 231 5.53 -11.68 -12.45
N THR A 232 4.53 -11.49 -11.57
CA THR A 232 4.57 -10.50 -10.50
C THR A 232 5.26 -11.02 -9.23
N ILE A 233 5.53 -12.33 -9.11
CA ILE A 233 6.16 -12.96 -7.94
C ILE A 233 7.70 -12.78 -7.93
N ILE A 234 8.28 -12.25 -9.01
CA ILE A 234 9.74 -12.14 -9.24
C ILE A 234 10.34 -10.90 -8.55
#